data_AF-A0A1W9VJ77-F1
#
_entry.id   AF-A0A1W9VJ77-F1
#
_cell.length_a   1.000
_cell.length_b   1.000
_cell.length_c   1.000
_cell.angle_alpha   90.00
_cell.angle_beta   90.00
_cell.angle_gamma   90.00
#
_symmetry.space_group_name_H-M   'P 1'
#
loop_
_entity.id
_entity.type
_entity.pdbx_description
1 polymer ?
#
loop_
_entity_poly.entity_id
_entity_poly.type
_entity_poly.pdbx_seq_one_letter_code
_entity_poly.pdbx_strand_id
1 'polypeptide(L)'
;MVFNGPPEASFIDSKLNAPVNFKAYGLGWSMMDFSGQKIVLHNGGLDGVTSQLFLIPSKNIGVIMLCNKTTVLPIIMMYQLLDRFINKSQRSWSTELSVMINKYKSVNHDMPKYEDVEKVNNEFYIGTYYDSLVGKTVIKNDSGQLIINCNESTLLKGILKPIGMLEFELSLPLMPSLPKGKIEFDVNAIGEVSGFKINLPNPDMHFDELYFKKQK
;
A
#
# COMPACT_ATOMS: atom_id res chain seq x y z
N MET A 1 -2.87 0.44 1.11
CA MET A 1 -3.25 0.57 2.53
C MET A 1 -4.73 0.25 2.68
N VAL A 2 -5.04 -1.04 2.71
CA VAL A 2 -6.38 -1.51 3.04
C VAL A 2 -6.55 -1.39 4.56
N PHE A 3 -7.49 -0.57 5.02
CA PHE A 3 -7.82 -0.46 6.45
C PHE A 3 -8.66 -1.66 6.91
N ASN A 4 -8.12 -2.87 6.75
CA ASN A 4 -8.71 -4.10 7.31
C ASN A 4 -8.23 -4.26 8.75
N GLY A 5 -8.87 -3.53 9.66
CA GLY A 5 -8.78 -3.79 11.10
C GLY A 5 -9.67 -4.97 11.51
N PRO A 6 -9.42 -5.57 12.70
CA PRO A 6 -10.20 -6.69 13.24
C PRO A 6 -11.71 -6.39 13.33
N PRO A 7 -12.58 -7.41 13.49
CA PRO A 7 -14.05 -7.29 13.54
C PRO A 7 -14.61 -6.49 14.73
N GLU A 8 -13.76 -5.90 15.56
CA GLU A 8 -14.14 -4.89 16.55
C GLU A 8 -14.23 -3.51 15.85
N ALA A 9 -14.85 -2.51 16.50
CA ALA A 9 -14.97 -1.15 15.96
C ALA A 9 -13.60 -0.71 15.38
N SER A 10 -13.58 -0.25 14.11
CA SER A 10 -12.30 0.08 13.49
C SER A 10 -11.62 1.19 14.30
N PHE A 11 -10.30 1.29 14.19
CA PHE A 11 -9.56 2.41 14.77
C PHE A 11 -10.23 3.77 14.49
N ILE A 12 -10.82 3.92 13.30
CA ILE A 12 -11.57 5.11 12.90
C ILE A 12 -12.88 5.25 13.70
N ASP A 13 -13.70 4.21 13.83
CA ASP A 13 -14.99 4.31 14.55
C ASP A 13 -14.80 4.67 16.01
N SER A 14 -13.88 3.98 16.69
CA SER A 14 -13.60 4.18 18.11
C SER A 14 -13.11 5.60 18.39
N LYS A 15 -12.24 6.11 17.52
CA LYS A 15 -11.71 7.48 17.63
C LYS A 15 -12.72 8.55 17.22
N LEU A 16 -13.66 8.21 16.35
CA LEU A 16 -14.76 9.09 15.99
C LEU A 16 -15.97 8.97 16.91
N ASN A 17 -15.96 8.08 17.91
CA ASN A 17 -17.16 7.77 18.68
C ASN A 17 -18.38 7.58 17.75
N ALA A 18 -18.17 6.81 16.67
CA ALA A 18 -19.22 6.52 15.71
C ALA A 18 -20.24 5.59 16.37
N PRO A 19 -21.55 5.73 16.09
CA PRO A 19 -22.59 4.90 16.68
C PRO A 19 -22.60 3.49 16.04
N VAL A 20 -21.50 2.77 16.19
CA VAL A 20 -21.24 1.42 15.64
C VAL A 20 -21.04 0.47 16.82
N ASN A 21 -21.85 -0.57 16.91
CA ASN A 21 -21.82 -1.58 17.95
C ASN A 21 -21.22 -2.91 17.48
N PHE A 22 -21.29 -3.22 16.18
CA PHE A 22 -20.73 -4.43 15.59
C PHE A 22 -20.04 -4.16 14.25
N LYS A 23 -19.03 -4.98 13.95
CA LYS A 23 -18.52 -5.19 12.61
C LYS A 23 -18.43 -6.68 12.29
N ALA A 24 -18.62 -7.00 11.03
CA ALA A 24 -18.47 -8.33 10.50
C ALA A 24 -17.95 -8.26 9.07
N TYR A 25 -17.42 -9.37 8.58
CA TYR A 25 -17.01 -9.51 7.19
C TYR A 25 -17.57 -10.83 6.65
N GLY A 26 -18.03 -10.84 5.41
CA GLY A 26 -18.57 -12.05 4.80
C GLY A 26 -18.73 -11.91 3.29
N LEU A 27 -18.34 -12.96 2.55
CA LEU A 27 -18.47 -13.05 1.10
C LEU A 27 -17.90 -11.83 0.35
N GLY A 28 -16.80 -11.28 0.83
CA GLY A 28 -16.18 -10.10 0.23
C GLY A 28 -16.87 -8.77 0.57
N TRP A 29 -17.69 -8.72 1.62
CA TRP A 29 -18.34 -7.49 2.09
C TRP A 29 -18.05 -7.24 3.56
N SER A 30 -17.76 -5.98 3.87
CA SER A 30 -17.79 -5.49 5.24
C SER A 30 -19.23 -5.20 5.63
N MET A 31 -19.58 -5.50 6.87
CA MET A 31 -20.88 -5.19 7.46
C MET A 31 -20.66 -4.51 8.80
N MET A 32 -21.50 -3.53 9.10
CA MET A 32 -21.53 -2.87 10.41
C MET A 32 -22.96 -2.43 10.73
N ASP A 33 -23.27 -2.13 11.98
CA ASP A 33 -24.39 -1.23 12.25
C ASP A 33 -23.93 0.23 12.24
N PHE A 34 -24.87 1.12 11.98
CA PHE A 34 -24.71 2.54 12.20
C PHE A 34 -26.02 3.08 12.78
N SER A 35 -26.00 3.49 14.06
CA SER A 35 -27.20 3.81 14.84
C SER A 35 -28.27 2.71 14.75
N GLY A 36 -27.84 1.44 14.87
CA GLY A 36 -28.74 0.28 14.80
C GLY A 36 -29.26 -0.09 13.41
N GLN A 37 -28.86 0.62 12.35
CA GLN A 37 -29.17 0.24 10.96
C GLN A 37 -28.05 -0.59 10.35
N LYS A 38 -28.39 -1.71 9.71
CA LYS A 38 -27.42 -2.54 8.99
C LYS A 38 -26.85 -1.79 7.79
N ILE A 39 -25.52 -1.70 7.73
CA ILE A 39 -24.76 -1.17 6.60
C ILE A 39 -23.95 -2.32 5.99
N VAL A 40 -23.98 -2.42 4.67
CA VAL A 40 -23.12 -3.32 3.89
C VAL A 40 -22.21 -2.45 3.04
N LEU A 41 -20.90 -2.65 3.10
CA LEU A 41 -19.93 -1.73 2.49
C LEU A 41 -18.69 -2.45 1.97
N HIS A 42 -18.03 -1.81 1.02
CA HIS A 42 -16.71 -2.20 0.56
C HIS A 42 -15.93 -0.94 0.17
N ASN A 43 -14.62 -0.95 0.40
CA ASN A 43 -13.72 0.13 0.02
C ASN A 43 -12.63 -0.39 -0.93
N GLY A 44 -11.93 0.54 -1.55
CA GLY A 44 -10.80 0.25 -2.42
C GLY A 44 -9.81 1.38 -2.39
N GLY A 45 -8.52 1.04 -2.51
CA GLY A 45 -7.45 2.02 -2.50
C GLY A 45 -6.24 1.50 -3.25
N LEU A 46 -5.87 2.21 -4.31
CA LEU A 46 -4.59 2.08 -5.00
C LEU A 46 -3.93 3.46 -5.05
N ASP A 47 -2.66 3.51 -5.39
CA ASP A 47 -2.00 4.80 -5.57
C ASP A 47 -2.68 5.60 -6.68
N GLY A 48 -3.11 6.81 -6.33
CA GLY A 48 -3.85 7.71 -7.21
C GLY A 48 -5.36 7.49 -7.25
N VAL A 49 -5.94 6.43 -6.64
CA VAL A 49 -7.40 6.21 -6.66
C VAL A 49 -7.95 5.62 -5.35
N THR A 50 -9.08 6.12 -4.88
CA THR A 50 -9.83 5.53 -3.76
C THR A 50 -11.32 5.43 -4.06
N SER A 51 -11.96 4.41 -3.50
CA SER A 51 -13.39 4.15 -3.67
C SER A 51 -14.05 3.74 -2.38
N GLN A 52 -15.32 4.09 -2.23
CA GLN A 52 -16.17 3.66 -1.13
C GLN A 52 -17.57 3.36 -1.65
N LEU A 53 -18.07 2.17 -1.37
CA LEU A 53 -19.43 1.73 -1.62
C LEU A 53 -20.09 1.41 -0.29
N PHE A 54 -21.32 1.85 -0.09
CA PHE A 54 -22.15 1.39 1.02
C PHE A 54 -23.62 1.29 0.62
N LEU A 55 -24.32 0.38 1.29
CA LEU A 55 -25.73 0.08 1.14
C LEU A 55 -26.42 0.20 2.51
N ILE A 56 -27.64 0.73 2.51
CA ILE A 56 -28.56 0.72 3.65
C ILE A 56 -29.79 -0.12 3.23
N PRO A 57 -29.77 -1.45 3.40
CA PRO A 57 -30.80 -2.33 2.84
C PRO A 57 -32.21 -1.99 3.33
N SER A 58 -32.37 -1.64 4.61
CA SER A 58 -33.66 -1.26 5.21
C SER A 58 -34.31 -0.02 4.58
N LYS A 59 -33.51 0.81 3.89
CA LYS A 59 -33.97 2.04 3.23
C LYS A 59 -33.95 1.95 1.71
N ASN A 60 -33.50 0.82 1.14
CA ASN A 60 -33.26 0.66 -0.31
C ASN A 60 -32.33 1.77 -0.88
N ILE A 61 -31.27 2.12 -0.14
CA ILE A 61 -30.30 3.13 -0.53
C ILE A 61 -28.95 2.47 -0.82
N GLY A 62 -28.30 2.86 -1.91
CA GLY A 62 -26.92 2.54 -2.21
C GLY A 62 -26.17 3.78 -2.68
N VAL A 63 -24.92 3.92 -2.25
CA VAL A 63 -24.06 5.05 -2.59
C VAL A 63 -22.68 4.55 -2.95
N ILE A 64 -22.18 5.02 -4.09
CA ILE A 64 -20.80 4.83 -4.52
C ILE A 64 -20.08 6.18 -4.59
N MET A 65 -18.85 6.22 -4.11
CA MET A 65 -17.96 7.37 -4.18
C MET A 65 -16.63 6.92 -4.77
N LEU A 66 -16.19 7.61 -5.81
CA LEU A 66 -14.94 7.35 -6.52
C LEU A 66 -14.10 8.62 -6.47
N CYS A 67 -12.82 8.49 -6.17
CA CYS A 67 -11.88 9.60 -6.10
C CYS A 67 -10.61 9.24 -6.85
N ASN A 68 -10.16 10.12 -7.74
CA ASN A 68 -8.89 10.03 -8.45
C ASN A 68 -7.73 10.62 -7.63
N LYS A 69 -7.70 10.31 -6.33
CA LYS A 69 -6.63 10.70 -5.43
C LYS A 69 -6.50 9.67 -4.32
N THR A 70 -5.27 9.41 -3.87
CA THR A 70 -5.04 8.69 -2.60
C THR A 70 -5.52 9.56 -1.44
N THR A 71 -6.75 9.34 -0.98
CA THR A 71 -7.36 10.11 0.11
C THR A 71 -8.42 9.29 0.85
N VAL A 72 -8.57 9.55 2.14
CA VAL A 72 -9.60 8.96 2.99
C VAL A 72 -10.97 9.65 2.85
N LEU A 73 -11.06 10.71 2.03
CA LEU A 73 -12.28 11.50 1.85
C LEU A 73 -13.56 10.67 1.54
N PRO A 74 -13.54 9.64 0.67
CA PRO A 74 -14.73 8.81 0.45
C PRO A 74 -15.26 8.14 1.72
N ILE A 75 -14.38 7.75 2.65
CA ILE A 75 -14.75 7.18 3.95
C ILE A 75 -15.40 8.26 4.84
N ILE A 76 -14.81 9.47 4.87
CA ILE A 76 -15.38 10.62 5.61
C ILE A 76 -16.80 10.91 5.12
N MET A 77 -16.96 10.97 3.80
CA MET A 77 -18.23 11.25 3.16
C MET A 77 -19.27 10.16 3.43
N MET A 78 -18.86 8.89 3.53
CA MET A 78 -19.75 7.81 3.94
C MET A 78 -20.35 8.09 5.32
N TYR A 79 -19.54 8.37 6.34
CA TYR A 79 -20.08 8.66 7.68
C TYR A 79 -21.00 9.89 7.68
N GLN A 80 -20.61 10.95 6.96
CA GLN A 80 -21.44 12.15 6.82
C GLN A 80 -22.80 11.85 6.19
N LEU A 81 -22.84 10.99 5.16
CA LEU A 81 -24.07 10.60 4.47
C LEU A 81 -24.91 9.65 5.30
N LEU A 82 -24.30 8.65 5.96
CA LEU A 82 -24.99 7.75 6.87
C LEU A 82 -25.70 8.51 7.98
N ASP A 83 -25.01 9.48 8.61
CA ASP A 83 -25.57 10.32 9.66
C ASP A 83 -26.76 11.16 9.16
N ARG A 84 -26.68 11.68 7.93
CA ARG A 84 -27.78 12.40 7.29
C ARG A 84 -28.97 11.49 6.95
N PHE A 85 -28.74 10.28 6.45
CA PHE A 85 -29.80 9.34 6.07
C PHE A 85 -30.49 8.66 7.27
N ILE A 86 -29.77 8.49 8.38
CA ILE A 86 -30.22 7.70 9.52
C ILE A 86 -30.61 8.60 10.70
N ASN A 87 -29.70 9.46 11.14
CA ASN A 87 -29.89 10.28 12.34
C ASN A 87 -30.48 11.67 12.03
N LYS A 88 -30.45 12.11 10.76
CA LYS A 88 -30.77 13.48 10.33
C LYS A 88 -29.96 14.55 11.08
N SER A 89 -28.77 14.18 11.57
CA SER A 89 -27.86 15.04 12.30
C SER A 89 -27.02 15.91 11.35
N GLN A 90 -26.52 17.04 11.86
CA GLN A 90 -25.59 17.94 11.16
C GLN A 90 -24.15 17.83 11.69
N ARG A 91 -23.80 16.73 12.36
CA ARG A 91 -22.43 16.47 12.83
C ARG A 91 -21.43 16.62 11.68
N SER A 92 -20.33 17.33 11.94
CA SER A 92 -19.27 17.59 10.95
C SER A 92 -18.18 16.52 11.04
N TRP A 93 -18.38 15.42 10.32
CA TRP A 93 -17.43 14.29 10.31
C TRP A 93 -16.08 14.66 9.69
N SER A 94 -16.06 15.63 8.77
CA SER A 94 -14.85 16.11 8.11
C SER A 94 -13.89 16.81 9.08
N THR A 95 -14.41 17.61 10.02
CA THR A 95 -13.61 18.32 11.01
C THR A 95 -12.94 17.34 11.96
N GLU A 96 -13.70 16.36 12.47
CA GLU A 96 -13.21 15.37 13.44
C GLU A 96 -12.15 14.44 12.83
N LEU A 97 -12.35 13.99 11.59
CA LEU A 97 -11.38 13.16 10.87
C LEU A 97 -10.11 13.93 10.48
N SER A 98 -10.23 15.22 10.13
CA SER A 98 -9.05 16.05 9.80
C SER A 98 -8.10 16.19 11.00
N VAL A 99 -8.64 16.38 12.20
CA VAL A 99 -7.85 16.41 13.45
C VAL A 99 -7.16 15.07 13.69
N MET A 100 -7.86 13.96 13.45
CA MET A 100 -7.31 12.61 13.61
C MET A 100 -6.17 12.33 12.63
N ILE A 101 -6.36 12.57 11.34
CA ILE A 101 -5.34 12.30 10.30
C ILE A 101 -4.06 13.07 10.62
N ASN A 102 -4.16 14.34 11.02
CA ASN A 102 -2.99 15.14 11.37
C ASN A 102 -2.26 14.61 12.62
N LYS A 103 -3.00 14.04 13.57
CA LYS A 103 -2.44 13.43 14.79
C LYS A 103 -1.72 12.11 14.53
N TYR A 104 -2.11 11.34 13.51
CA TYR A 104 -1.56 10.01 13.23
C TYR A 104 -0.58 9.95 12.05
N LYS A 105 -0.46 11.03 11.25
CA LYS A 105 0.61 11.20 10.26
C LYS A 105 2.03 11.16 10.86
N SER A 106 2.18 11.40 12.17
CA SER A 106 3.47 11.45 12.86
C SER A 106 3.98 10.09 13.35
N VAL A 107 3.24 9.01 13.15
CA VAL A 107 3.72 7.65 13.45
C VAL A 107 4.49 7.17 12.22
N ASN A 108 5.76 7.55 12.14
CA ASN A 108 6.69 6.96 11.19
C ASN A 108 6.74 5.46 11.48
N HIS A 109 6.46 4.61 10.50
CA HIS A 109 7.00 3.26 10.53
C HIS A 109 8.53 3.43 10.54
N ASP A 110 9.18 3.03 11.63
CA ASP A 110 10.63 3.05 11.75
C ASP A 110 11.22 2.14 10.66
N MET A 111 11.55 2.74 9.52
CA MET A 111 12.34 2.08 8.50
C MET A 111 13.78 1.99 9.01
N PRO A 112 14.45 0.84 8.87
CA PRO A 112 15.85 0.72 9.22
C PRO A 112 16.65 1.80 8.47
N LYS A 113 17.41 2.59 9.24
CA LYS A 113 18.36 3.54 8.67
C LYS A 113 19.64 2.77 8.37
N TYR A 114 20.03 2.73 7.11
CA TYR A 114 21.29 2.16 6.69
C TYR A 114 22.37 3.24 6.65
N GLU A 115 23.57 2.92 7.12
CA GLU A 115 24.75 3.76 6.96
C GLU A 115 25.16 3.82 5.49
N ASP A 116 25.81 4.92 5.09
CA ASP A 116 26.35 5.03 3.74
C ASP A 116 27.54 4.08 3.59
N VAL A 117 27.43 3.13 2.67
CA VAL A 117 28.49 2.18 2.33
C VAL A 117 29.45 2.75 1.30
N GLU A 118 30.66 2.17 1.23
CA GLU A 118 31.63 2.47 0.17
C GLU A 118 31.02 2.35 -1.22
N LYS A 119 31.55 3.12 -2.17
CA LYS A 119 31.10 3.08 -3.57
C LYS A 119 31.26 1.67 -4.14
N VAL A 120 30.14 1.01 -4.40
CA VAL A 120 30.08 -0.25 -5.14
C VAL A 120 30.28 -0.01 -6.64
N ASN A 121 30.87 -0.99 -7.33
CA ASN A 121 30.95 -0.97 -8.79
C ASN A 121 29.58 -1.32 -9.38
N ASN A 122 28.83 -0.30 -9.82
CA ASN A 122 27.49 -0.47 -10.39
C ASN A 122 27.45 -1.46 -11.57
N GLU A 123 28.51 -1.54 -12.38
CA GLU A 123 28.59 -2.43 -13.55
C GLU A 123 28.38 -3.90 -13.19
N PHE A 124 28.71 -4.28 -11.94
CA PHE A 124 28.54 -5.64 -11.45
C PHE A 124 27.08 -6.12 -11.45
N TYR A 125 26.14 -5.21 -11.17
CA TYR A 125 24.71 -5.51 -11.03
C TYR A 125 23.90 -5.22 -12.29
N ILE A 126 24.50 -4.57 -13.30
CA ILE A 126 23.81 -4.27 -14.55
C ILE A 126 23.52 -5.58 -15.30
N GLY A 127 22.33 -5.65 -15.87
CA GLY A 127 21.94 -6.81 -16.65
C GLY A 127 20.44 -6.91 -16.91
N THR A 128 20.10 -7.95 -17.66
CA THR A 128 18.72 -8.42 -17.81
C THR A 128 18.50 -9.59 -16.87
N TYR A 129 17.36 -9.59 -16.21
CA TYR A 129 16.91 -10.61 -15.28
C TYR A 129 15.50 -11.05 -15.68
N TYR A 130 15.10 -12.23 -15.23
CA TYR A 130 13.78 -12.78 -15.52
C TYR A 130 13.23 -13.53 -14.32
N ASP A 131 11.96 -13.27 -14.03
CA ASP A 131 11.12 -14.02 -13.11
C ASP A 131 9.85 -14.47 -13.85
N SER A 132 9.30 -15.64 -13.55
CA SER A 132 8.15 -16.18 -14.29
C SER A 132 6.83 -15.45 -14.04
N LEU A 133 6.68 -14.78 -12.90
CA LEU A 133 5.47 -14.06 -12.52
C LEU A 133 5.53 -12.60 -12.96
N VAL A 134 6.73 -12.00 -12.91
CA VAL A 134 6.93 -10.57 -13.19
C VAL A 134 7.42 -10.32 -14.62
N GLY A 135 8.23 -11.21 -15.18
CA GLY A 135 8.78 -11.10 -16.52
C GLY A 135 10.17 -10.48 -16.58
N LYS A 136 10.50 -9.88 -17.73
CA LYS A 136 11.83 -9.34 -18.01
C LYS A 136 12.06 -8.05 -17.23
N THR A 137 13.08 -8.07 -16.38
CA THR A 137 13.48 -6.93 -15.56
C THR A 137 14.91 -6.51 -15.89
N VAL A 138 15.14 -5.22 -16.09
CA VAL A 138 16.46 -4.70 -16.47
C VAL A 138 16.97 -3.77 -15.38
N ILE A 139 18.20 -3.99 -14.95
CA ILE A 139 18.94 -3.08 -14.07
C ILE A 139 19.93 -2.30 -14.91
N LYS A 140 19.90 -0.97 -14.82
CA LYS A 140 20.79 -0.05 -15.53
C LYS A 140 21.35 1.00 -14.60
N ASN A 141 22.51 1.52 -14.95
CA ASN A 141 23.06 2.73 -14.32
C ASN A 141 22.50 3.97 -15.05
N ASP A 142 21.85 4.84 -14.31
CA ASP A 142 21.39 6.15 -14.77
C ASP A 142 22.08 7.22 -13.91
N SER A 143 23.01 7.95 -14.52
CA SER A 143 23.73 9.06 -13.86
C SER A 143 24.40 8.73 -12.52
N GLY A 144 24.88 7.48 -12.35
CA GLY A 144 25.55 7.00 -11.13
C GLY A 144 24.64 6.28 -10.14
N GLN A 145 23.34 6.19 -10.42
CA GLN A 145 22.35 5.49 -9.62
C GLN A 145 21.81 4.26 -10.36
N LEU A 146 21.66 3.14 -9.68
CA LEU A 146 21.08 1.94 -10.27
C LEU A 146 19.55 2.05 -10.28
N ILE A 147 18.96 1.82 -11.45
CA ILE A 147 17.52 1.80 -11.69
C ILE A 147 17.12 0.40 -12.12
N ILE A 148 16.13 -0.16 -11.44
CA ILE A 148 15.47 -1.41 -11.81
C ILE A 148 14.18 -1.07 -12.55
N ASN A 149 13.92 -1.76 -13.67
CA ASN A 149 12.71 -1.56 -14.45
C ASN A 149 12.19 -2.89 -15.00
N CYS A 150 10.94 -3.23 -14.67
CA CYS A 150 10.22 -4.34 -15.27
C CYS A 150 9.60 -3.90 -16.60
N ASN A 151 9.80 -4.67 -17.67
CA ASN A 151 9.26 -4.34 -18.98
C ASN A 151 7.73 -4.50 -19.03
N GLU A 152 7.22 -5.50 -18.33
CA GLU A 152 5.81 -5.89 -18.29
C GLU A 152 5.00 -5.08 -17.27
N SER A 153 5.66 -4.32 -16.38
CA SER A 153 5.01 -3.48 -15.38
C SER A 153 5.69 -2.11 -15.27
N THR A 154 4.98 -1.07 -15.70
CA THR A 154 5.43 0.32 -15.58
C THR A 154 5.53 0.79 -14.13
N LEU A 155 4.83 0.14 -13.20
CA LEU A 155 4.83 0.48 -11.77
C LEU A 155 6.07 -0.06 -11.05
N LEU A 156 6.64 -1.19 -11.50
CA LEU A 156 7.85 -1.77 -10.93
C LEU A 156 9.11 -1.13 -11.50
N LYS A 157 9.15 0.20 -11.42
CA LYS A 157 10.33 1.02 -11.68
C LYS A 157 10.87 1.52 -10.35
N GLY A 158 12.07 1.09 -10.01
CA GLY A 158 12.67 1.34 -8.71
C GLY A 158 14.04 1.98 -8.79
N ILE A 159 14.41 2.63 -7.69
CA ILE A 159 15.71 3.22 -7.45
C ILE A 159 16.43 2.36 -6.41
N LEU A 160 17.67 1.99 -6.69
CA LEU A 160 18.50 1.18 -5.80
C LEU A 160 19.57 2.05 -5.14
N LYS A 161 19.55 2.12 -3.81
CA LYS A 161 20.62 2.73 -3.01
C LYS A 161 21.45 1.62 -2.35
N PRO A 162 22.77 1.56 -2.55
CA PRO A 162 23.59 0.54 -1.92
C PRO A 162 23.55 0.69 -0.40
N ILE A 163 23.39 -0.43 0.30
CA ILE A 163 23.43 -0.54 1.78
C ILE A 163 24.39 -1.65 2.24
N GLY A 164 24.95 -2.39 1.30
CA GLY A 164 25.97 -3.43 1.48
C GLY A 164 26.55 -3.82 0.11
N MET A 165 27.46 -4.79 0.09
CA MET A 165 28.04 -5.29 -1.16
C MET A 165 27.02 -6.02 -2.03
N LEU A 166 26.09 -6.78 -1.46
CA LEU A 166 25.06 -7.51 -2.22
C LEU A 166 23.65 -7.04 -1.87
N GLU A 167 23.54 -5.90 -1.20
CA GLU A 167 22.30 -5.43 -0.60
C GLU A 167 22.02 -3.99 -1.00
N PHE A 168 20.79 -3.74 -1.46
CA PHE A 168 20.34 -2.42 -1.89
C PHE A 168 18.99 -2.09 -1.28
N GLU A 169 18.83 -0.88 -0.76
CA GLU A 169 17.50 -0.33 -0.46
C GLU A 169 16.78 -0.07 -1.79
N LEU A 170 15.56 -0.60 -1.93
CA LEU A 170 14.67 -0.41 -3.07
C LEU A 170 13.62 0.65 -2.74
N SER A 171 13.60 1.72 -3.52
CA SER A 171 12.51 2.71 -3.50
C SER A 171 11.68 2.59 -4.79
N LEU A 172 10.35 2.57 -4.69
CA LEU A 172 9.41 2.50 -5.82
C LEU A 172 8.63 3.82 -5.96
N PRO A 173 9.13 4.82 -6.72
CA PRO A 173 8.52 6.15 -6.75
C PRO A 173 7.09 6.19 -7.30
N LEU A 174 6.73 5.21 -8.13
CA LEU A 174 5.41 5.09 -8.74
C LEU A 174 4.41 4.32 -7.85
N MET A 175 4.86 3.78 -6.72
CA MET A 175 4.03 3.07 -5.74
C MET A 175 4.29 3.64 -4.33
N PRO A 176 3.99 4.93 -4.09
CA PRO A 176 4.31 5.59 -2.82
C PRO A 176 3.56 5.02 -1.61
N SER A 177 2.54 4.19 -1.81
CA SER A 177 1.89 3.45 -0.72
C SER A 177 2.72 2.29 -0.19
N LEU A 178 3.71 1.81 -0.95
CA LEU A 178 4.61 0.76 -0.51
C LEU A 178 5.74 1.35 0.33
N PRO A 179 6.17 0.65 1.40
CA PRO A 179 7.39 1.01 2.11
C PRO A 179 8.59 0.81 1.18
N LYS A 180 9.75 1.33 1.57
CA LYS A 180 10.99 0.93 0.91
C LYS A 180 11.27 -0.54 1.18
N GLY A 181 11.84 -1.23 0.20
CA GLY A 181 12.21 -2.63 0.29
C GLY A 181 13.72 -2.80 0.28
N LYS A 182 14.13 -4.05 0.13
CA LYS A 182 15.51 -4.47 -0.03
C LYS A 182 15.63 -5.38 -1.24
N ILE A 183 16.70 -5.21 -2.01
CA ILE A 183 17.16 -6.19 -2.99
C ILE A 183 18.39 -6.87 -2.43
N GLU A 184 18.41 -8.20 -2.53
CA GLU A 184 19.53 -9.05 -2.16
C GLU A 184 20.00 -9.81 -3.41
N PHE A 185 21.24 -9.56 -3.82
CA PHE A 185 21.86 -10.21 -4.97
C PHE A 185 22.53 -11.52 -4.57
N ASP A 186 22.30 -12.56 -5.37
CA ASP A 186 23.03 -13.81 -5.28
C ASP A 186 24.21 -13.80 -6.26
N VAL A 187 25.30 -14.46 -5.86
CA VAL A 187 26.52 -14.60 -6.65
C VAL A 187 26.87 -16.08 -6.77
N ASN A 188 27.33 -16.50 -7.94
CA ASN A 188 27.75 -17.88 -8.18
C ASN A 188 29.20 -18.14 -7.69
N ALA A 189 29.67 -19.39 -7.80
CA ALA A 189 30.99 -19.79 -7.32
C ALA A 189 32.18 -19.11 -8.01
N ILE A 190 31.98 -18.46 -9.18
CA ILE A 190 33.02 -17.73 -9.91
C ILE A 190 32.93 -16.22 -9.70
N GLY A 191 32.07 -15.75 -8.79
CA GLY A 191 31.96 -14.34 -8.43
C GLY A 191 31.05 -13.51 -9.32
N GLU A 192 30.20 -14.12 -10.15
CA GLU A 192 29.25 -13.40 -11.01
C GLU A 192 27.84 -13.40 -10.41
N VAL A 193 27.11 -12.30 -10.57
CA VAL A 193 25.70 -12.20 -10.15
C VAL A 193 24.85 -13.25 -10.86
N SER A 194 24.17 -14.11 -10.10
CA SER A 194 23.27 -15.16 -10.62
C SER A 194 21.81 -14.71 -10.65
N GLY A 195 21.43 -13.76 -9.80
CA GLY A 195 20.07 -13.26 -9.69
C GLY A 195 19.88 -12.37 -8.47
N PHE A 196 18.63 -12.04 -8.15
CA PHE A 196 18.29 -11.32 -6.93
C PHE A 196 16.87 -11.63 -6.44
N LYS A 197 16.64 -11.31 -5.16
CA LYS A 197 15.33 -11.33 -4.50
C LYS A 197 14.89 -9.93 -4.11
N ILE A 198 13.59 -9.72 -4.00
CA ILE A 198 13.00 -8.49 -3.45
C ILE A 198 12.36 -8.84 -2.11
N ASN A 199 12.83 -8.19 -1.05
CA ASN A 199 12.22 -8.27 0.27
C ASN A 199 11.54 -6.94 0.56
N LEU A 200 10.20 -6.92 0.53
CA LEU A 200 9.40 -5.75 0.78
C LEU A 200 8.33 -6.12 1.84
N PRO A 201 8.54 -5.79 3.12
CA PRO A 201 7.60 -6.16 4.17
C PRO A 201 6.32 -5.34 4.02
N ASN A 202 5.29 -5.95 3.43
CA ASN A 202 3.97 -5.35 3.25
C ASN A 202 2.87 -6.41 3.46
N PRO A 203 1.79 -6.11 4.22
CA PRO A 203 0.67 -7.03 4.39
C PRO A 203 -0.17 -7.26 3.12
N ASP A 204 -0.12 -6.35 2.13
CA ASP A 204 -1.01 -6.39 0.96
C ASP A 204 -0.36 -7.04 -0.29
N MET A 205 0.95 -6.81 -0.51
CA MET A 205 1.68 -7.27 -1.70
C MET A 205 2.86 -8.14 -1.27
N HIS A 206 2.86 -9.41 -1.67
CA HIS A 206 3.89 -10.38 -1.32
C HIS A 206 4.94 -10.48 -2.42
N PHE A 207 6.21 -10.32 -2.06
CA PHE A 207 7.36 -10.41 -2.98
C PHE A 207 8.22 -11.66 -2.72
N ASP A 208 7.87 -12.45 -1.70
CA ASP A 208 8.71 -13.55 -1.17
C ASP A 208 8.90 -14.71 -2.16
N GLU A 209 7.98 -14.85 -3.12
CA GLU A 209 8.03 -15.89 -4.15
C GLU A 209 8.86 -15.47 -5.38
N LEU A 210 9.26 -14.20 -5.47
CA LEU A 210 9.90 -13.66 -6.66
C LEU A 210 11.41 -13.92 -6.65
N TYR A 211 11.92 -14.47 -7.76
CA TYR A 211 13.35 -14.65 -7.98
C TYR A 211 13.74 -14.26 -9.40
N PHE A 212 14.50 -13.17 -9.51
CA PHE A 212 14.92 -12.61 -10.77
C PHE A 212 16.26 -13.23 -11.16
N LYS A 213 16.24 -14.27 -11.98
CA LYS A 213 17.45 -14.94 -12.46
C LYS A 213 18.14 -14.11 -13.55
N LYS A 214 19.45 -13.87 -13.42
CA LYS A 214 20.23 -13.16 -14.44
C LYS A 214 20.21 -13.95 -15.75
N GLN A 215 19.91 -13.24 -16.83
CA GLN A 215 19.92 -13.80 -18.18
C GLN A 215 21.33 -13.69 -18.76
N LYS A 216 21.69 -14.69 -19.57
CA LYS A 216 22.97 -14.72 -20.31
C LYS A 216 22.99 -13.68 -21.42
#